data_AF-A0A9K3PJZ6-F1
#
_entry.id   AF-A0A9K3PJZ6-F1
#
_cell.length_a   1.000
_cell.length_b   1.000
_cell.length_c   1.000
_cell.angle_alpha   90.00
_cell.angle_beta   90.00
_cell.angle_gamma   90.00
#
_symmetry.space_group_name_H-M   'P 1'
#
loop_
_entity.id
_entity.type
_entity.pdbx_description
1 polymer ?
#
loop_
_entity_poly.entity_id
_entity_poly.type
_entity_poly.pdbx_seq_one_letter_code
_entity_poly.pdbx_strand_id
1 'polypeptide(L)'
;MKRAMRLVRPVMSLDGAHLKSKWGGTLYVASVKSACNEIYPVGFAIMNKNEDEAEWLWFLELLRSTIDILVMDHPRARVAYKYFSFISDRQKGLVNALQRVFPDNPCFCSIHLARDAETKGGKKIAKLVHSLSATFSGYESRRCWAAIEQVSPKGRAYLESIPKEQWEGTAWIENPSLPPRFGIVTTNMS
;
A
#
# COMPACT_ATOMS: atom_id res chain seq x y z
N MET A 1 -9.22 19.93 7.65
CA MET A 1 -8.55 18.65 7.31
C MET A 1 -8.72 17.54 8.35
N LYS A 2 -8.34 17.76 9.62
CA LYS A 2 -8.37 16.71 10.68
C LYS A 2 -9.71 15.99 10.86
N ARG A 3 -10.84 16.69 10.77
CA ARG A 3 -12.18 16.07 10.83
C ARG A 3 -12.53 15.27 9.57
N ALA A 4 -12.12 15.74 8.40
CA ALA A 4 -12.40 15.06 7.12
C ALA A 4 -11.68 13.71 7.04
N MET A 5 -10.46 13.62 7.59
CA MET A 5 -9.69 12.36 7.66
C MET A 5 -10.37 11.25 8.49
N ARG A 6 -11.40 11.57 9.28
CA ARG A 6 -12.21 10.57 9.99
C ARG A 6 -13.31 9.94 9.12
N LEU A 7 -13.61 10.55 7.97
CA LEU A 7 -14.70 10.17 7.07
C LEU A 7 -14.20 9.49 5.78
N VAL A 8 -12.89 9.33 5.63
CA VAL A 8 -12.27 8.65 4.49
C VAL A 8 -12.10 7.16 4.81
N ARG A 9 -11.95 6.34 3.77
CA ARG A 9 -11.45 4.97 3.93
C ARG A 9 -10.03 5.07 4.50
N PRO A 10 -9.70 4.37 5.59
CA PRO A 10 -8.44 4.57 6.29
C PRO A 10 -7.29 3.82 5.60
N VAL A 11 -7.10 4.12 4.33
CA VAL A 11 -6.02 3.61 3.49
C VAL A 11 -5.48 4.81 2.73
N MET A 12 -4.20 5.10 2.95
CA MET A 12 -3.48 6.18 2.29
C MET A 12 -2.62 5.61 1.18
N SER A 13 -2.80 6.12 -0.04
CA SER A 13 -1.87 5.87 -1.14
C SER A 13 -0.72 6.87 -1.08
N LEU A 14 0.50 6.37 -1.30
CA LEU A 14 1.74 7.12 -1.43
C LEU A 14 2.34 6.81 -2.79
N ASP A 15 2.54 7.83 -3.61
CA ASP A 15 3.02 7.67 -4.98
C ASP A 15 4.02 8.78 -5.34
N GLY A 16 4.99 8.43 -6.19
CA GLY A 16 5.98 9.33 -6.77
C GLY A 16 5.77 9.50 -8.27
N ALA A 17 5.82 10.73 -8.76
CA ALA A 17 5.75 11.02 -10.19
C ALA A 17 6.92 11.90 -10.63
N HIS A 18 7.79 11.38 -11.50
CA HIS A 18 8.89 12.15 -12.06
C HIS A 18 8.38 13.30 -12.94
N LEU A 19 8.86 14.51 -12.66
CA LEU A 19 8.48 15.71 -13.38
C LEU A 19 9.35 15.89 -14.62
N LYS A 20 8.71 16.10 -15.78
CA LYS A 20 9.36 16.44 -17.05
C LYS A 20 9.60 17.94 -17.19
N SER A 21 10.16 18.57 -16.17
CA SER A 21 10.47 20.00 -16.17
C SER A 21 11.97 20.23 -16.40
N LYS A 22 12.37 21.46 -16.75
CA LYS A 22 13.80 21.84 -16.86
C LYS A 22 14.58 21.65 -15.55
N TRP A 23 13.88 21.59 -14.43
CA TRP A 23 14.45 21.42 -13.10
C TRP A 23 14.37 19.96 -12.60
N GLY A 24 13.75 19.07 -13.39
CA GLY A 24 13.52 17.69 -12.99
C GLY A 24 12.68 17.59 -11.71
N GLY A 25 13.05 16.63 -10.86
CA GLY A 25 12.44 16.37 -9.55
C GLY A 25 11.34 15.32 -9.57
N THR A 26 10.88 14.96 -8.38
CA THR A 26 9.81 13.99 -8.17
C THR A 26 8.70 14.61 -7.33
N LEU A 27 7.48 14.55 -7.84
CA LEU A 27 6.27 14.93 -7.11
C LEU A 27 5.85 13.75 -6.23
N TYR A 28 5.95 13.92 -4.92
CA TYR A 28 5.37 12.99 -3.95
C TYR A 28 3.94 13.40 -3.67
N VAL A 29 3.03 12.42 -3.64
CA VAL A 29 1.62 12.64 -3.32
C VAL A 29 1.15 11.61 -2.31
N ALA A 30 0.52 12.08 -1.25
CA ALA A 30 -0.28 11.28 -0.33
C ALA A 30 -1.76 11.53 -0.63
N SER A 31 -2.53 10.47 -0.87
CA SER A 31 -3.95 10.57 -1.21
C SER A 31 -4.78 9.55 -0.44
N VAL A 32 -6.07 9.83 -0.28
CA VAL A 32 -7.06 8.91 0.33
C VAL A 32 -8.33 8.83 -0.53
N LYS A 33 -9.16 7.81 -0.32
CA LYS A 33 -10.50 7.73 -0.92
C LYS A 33 -11.59 8.06 0.08
N SER A 34 -12.59 8.85 -0.32
CA SER A 34 -13.80 9.04 0.48
C SER A 34 -14.66 7.77 0.50
N ALA A 35 -15.68 7.75 1.36
CA ALA A 35 -16.71 6.71 1.33
C ALA A 35 -17.37 6.60 -0.05
N CYS A 36 -17.50 7.73 -0.76
CA CYS A 36 -18.08 7.85 -2.11
C CYS A 36 -17.11 7.52 -3.25
N ASN A 37 -15.94 6.95 -2.96
CA ASN A 37 -14.89 6.59 -3.93
C ASN A 37 -14.19 7.76 -4.64
N GLU A 38 -14.39 8.99 -4.20
CA GLU A 38 -13.63 10.14 -4.70
C GLU A 38 -12.21 10.13 -4.13
N ILE A 39 -11.23 10.56 -4.93
CA ILE A 39 -9.84 10.65 -4.53
C ILE A 39 -9.55 12.06 -4.04
N TYR A 40 -8.97 12.15 -2.84
CA TYR A 40 -8.57 13.43 -2.25
C TYR A 40 -7.07 13.44 -1.98
N PRO A 41 -6.32 14.40 -2.57
CA PRO A 41 -4.94 14.62 -2.19
C PRO A 41 -4.89 15.19 -0.77
N VAL A 42 -4.07 14.56 0.08
CA VAL A 42 -3.88 14.91 1.49
C VAL A 42 -2.60 15.73 1.66
N GLY A 43 -1.57 15.44 0.88
CA GLY A 43 -0.33 16.19 0.91
C GLY A 43 0.46 15.96 -0.36
N PHE A 44 1.26 16.95 -0.74
CA PHE A 44 2.19 16.81 -1.85
C PHE A 44 3.46 17.59 -1.58
N ALA A 45 4.56 17.17 -2.19
CA ALA A 45 5.83 17.86 -2.14
C ALA A 45 6.60 17.61 -3.44
N ILE A 46 7.37 18.59 -3.88
CA ILE A 46 8.30 18.42 -5.01
C ILE A 46 9.69 18.30 -4.43
N MET A 47 10.34 17.17 -4.73
CA MET A 47 11.67 16.86 -4.25
C MET A 47 12.70 16.91 -5.37
N ASN A 48 13.95 17.21 -4.99
CA ASN A 48 15.02 17.40 -5.95
C ASN A 48 15.63 16.07 -6.40
N LYS A 49 15.74 15.08 -5.51
CA LYS A 49 16.25 13.76 -5.86
C LYS A 49 15.12 12.84 -6.31
N ASN A 50 15.51 11.77 -7.00
CA ASN A 50 14.57 10.75 -7.44
C ASN A 50 14.38 9.71 -6.34
N GLU A 51 13.24 9.80 -5.66
CA GLU A 51 12.73 8.76 -4.76
C GLU A 51 13.76 8.32 -3.70
N ASP A 52 14.49 9.29 -3.14
CA ASP A 52 15.51 9.09 -2.11
C ASP A 52 14.87 8.83 -0.74
N GLU A 53 15.47 7.95 0.07
CA GLU A 53 14.96 7.62 1.41
C GLU A 53 14.84 8.86 2.29
N ALA A 54 15.85 9.74 2.26
CA ALA A 54 15.87 10.93 3.12
C ALA A 54 14.73 11.92 2.79
N GLU A 55 14.40 12.08 1.51
CA GLU A 55 13.32 12.97 1.08
C GLU A 55 11.94 12.37 1.38
N TRP A 56 11.78 11.05 1.18
CA TRP A 56 10.57 10.35 1.60
C TRP A 56 10.38 10.41 3.10
N LEU A 57 11.45 10.21 3.88
CA LEU A 57 11.43 10.30 5.34
C LEU A 57 10.92 11.67 5.79
N TRP A 58 11.49 12.74 5.26
CA TRP A 58 11.06 14.11 5.57
C TRP A 58 9.56 14.32 5.26
N PHE A 59 9.09 13.85 4.09
CA PHE A 59 7.70 14.00 3.69
C PHE A 59 6.74 13.22 4.61
N LEU A 60 7.09 11.98 4.95
CA LEU A 60 6.30 11.12 5.82
C LEU A 60 6.28 11.62 7.27
N GLU A 61 7.40 12.13 7.79
CA GLU A 61 7.47 12.75 9.12
C GLU A 61 6.55 13.97 9.21
N LEU A 62 6.53 14.80 8.15
CA LEU A 62 5.64 15.96 8.08
C LEU A 62 4.16 15.55 8.03
N LEU A 63 3.81 14.50 7.28
CA LEU A 63 2.45 13.95 7.27
C LEU A 63 2.06 13.44 8.67
N ARG A 64 2.95 12.68 9.32
CA ARG A 64 2.74 12.13 10.67
C ARG A 64 2.54 13.23 11.70
N SER A 65 3.33 14.29 11.69
CA SER A 65 3.21 15.40 12.65
C SER A 65 1.96 16.25 12.43
N THR A 66 1.47 16.31 11.20
CA THR A 66 0.33 17.15 10.82
C THR A 66 -1.01 16.44 11.02
N ILE A 67 -1.03 15.11 10.80
CA ILE A 67 -2.24 14.28 10.78
C ILE A 67 -2.11 13.19 11.84
N ASP A 68 -2.49 13.55 13.06
CA ASP A 68 -2.51 12.71 14.26
C ASP A 68 -3.19 11.34 14.06
N ILE A 69 -4.31 11.30 13.34
CA ILE A 69 -5.07 10.05 13.13
C ILE A 69 -4.31 8.97 12.35
N LEU A 70 -3.23 9.31 11.64
CA LEU A 70 -2.40 8.33 10.92
C LEU A 70 -1.69 7.33 11.84
N VAL A 71 -1.46 7.69 13.11
CA VAL A 71 -0.75 6.85 14.09
C VAL A 71 -1.63 6.36 15.23
N MET A 72 -2.91 6.76 15.24
CA MET A 72 -3.86 6.35 16.26
C MET A 72 -4.30 4.90 16.06
N ASP A 73 -4.60 4.23 17.17
CA ASP A 73 -5.29 2.95 17.13
C ASP A 73 -6.74 3.15 16.64
N HIS A 74 -7.32 2.09 16.09
CA HIS A 74 -8.65 2.15 15.51
C HIS A 74 -9.69 2.48 16.59
N PRO A 75 -10.52 3.53 16.42
CA PRO A 75 -11.31 4.14 17.49
C PRO A 75 -12.42 3.25 18.03
N ARG A 76 -12.74 2.14 17.34
CA ARG A 76 -13.78 1.18 17.72
C ARG A 76 -13.27 -0.25 17.88
N ALA A 77 -11.96 -0.48 17.73
CA ALA A 77 -11.46 -1.83 17.71
C ALA A 77 -11.27 -2.36 19.14
N ARG A 78 -11.79 -3.57 19.40
CA ARG A 78 -11.53 -4.33 20.64
C ARG A 78 -10.08 -4.87 20.69
N VAL A 79 -9.39 -4.84 19.55
CA VAL A 79 -7.99 -5.20 19.37
C VAL A 79 -7.27 -3.94 18.90
N ALA A 80 -6.15 -3.57 19.53
CA ALA A 80 -5.39 -2.39 19.14
C ALA A 80 -4.69 -2.63 17.79
N TYR A 81 -5.35 -2.26 16.69
CA TYR A 81 -4.72 -2.12 15.37
C TYR A 81 -4.68 -0.66 14.96
N LYS A 82 -3.69 -0.25 14.16
CA LYS A 82 -3.63 1.14 13.66
C LYS A 82 -4.78 1.42 12.73
N TYR A 83 -5.33 2.62 12.84
CA TYR A 83 -6.48 3.01 12.05
C TYR A 83 -6.18 2.99 10.55
N PHE A 84 -5.00 3.48 10.14
CA PHE A 84 -4.60 3.65 8.73
C PHE A 84 -3.62 2.57 8.22
N SER A 85 -3.82 2.13 6.98
CA SER A 85 -2.80 1.47 6.15
C SER A 85 -2.17 2.41 5.15
N PHE A 86 -0.93 2.12 4.76
CA PHE A 86 -0.20 2.89 3.74
C PHE A 86 0.10 1.99 2.54
N ILE A 87 -0.49 2.30 1.39
CA ILE A 87 -0.20 1.60 0.13
C ILE A 87 0.85 2.39 -0.62
N SER A 88 1.96 1.74 -0.92
CA SER A 88 3.04 2.31 -1.71
C SER A 88 3.42 1.40 -2.87
N ASP A 89 4.16 1.92 -3.84
CA ASP A 89 4.97 1.08 -4.69
C ASP A 89 6.10 0.42 -3.88
N ARG A 90 6.88 -0.45 -4.53
CA ARG A 90 8.01 -1.14 -3.90
C ARG A 90 9.33 -0.39 -4.13
N GLN A 91 9.28 0.92 -4.28
CA GLN A 91 10.46 1.76 -4.43
C GLN A 91 11.26 1.75 -3.11
N LYS A 92 12.57 1.47 -3.20
CA LYS A 92 13.41 1.19 -2.03
C LYS A 92 13.43 2.32 -1.00
N GLY A 93 13.53 3.57 -1.46
CA GLY A 93 13.55 4.74 -0.58
C GLY A 93 12.26 4.89 0.22
N LEU A 94 11.11 4.76 -0.45
CA LEU A 94 9.79 4.82 0.15
C LEU A 94 9.54 3.67 1.12
N VAL A 95 9.90 2.44 0.76
CA VAL A 95 9.75 1.27 1.64
C VAL A 95 10.55 1.45 2.94
N ASN A 96 11.80 1.90 2.84
CA ASN A 96 12.64 2.14 4.01
C ASN A 96 12.08 3.27 4.88
N ALA A 97 11.68 4.38 4.27
CA ALA A 97 11.09 5.52 4.98
C ALA A 97 9.78 5.14 5.68
N LEU A 98 8.92 4.36 5.02
CA LEU A 98 7.67 3.84 5.59
C LEU A 98 7.93 2.97 6.82
N GLN A 99 8.90 2.05 6.74
CA GLN A 99 9.26 1.20 7.89
C GLN A 99 9.72 2.02 9.09
N ARG A 100 10.35 3.18 8.86
CA ARG A 100 10.81 4.06 9.95
C ARG A 100 9.69 4.92 10.54
N VAL A 101 8.79 5.45 9.71
CA VAL A 101 7.75 6.40 10.17
C VAL A 101 6.45 5.70 10.57
N PHE A 102 6.06 4.66 9.85
CA PHE A 102 4.80 3.90 9.98
C PHE A 102 5.05 2.37 9.91
N PRO A 103 5.76 1.78 10.88
CA PRO A 103 6.22 0.39 10.81
C PRO A 103 5.09 -0.65 10.75
N ASP A 104 3.92 -0.34 11.30
CA ASP A 104 2.92 -1.35 11.64
C ASP A 104 2.05 -1.78 10.44
N ASN A 105 1.78 -0.89 9.47
CA ASN A 105 0.80 -1.15 8.41
C ASN A 105 1.20 -0.70 6.99
N PRO A 106 2.45 -0.91 6.53
CA PRO A 106 2.80 -0.74 5.13
C PRO A 106 2.18 -1.86 4.28
N CYS A 107 1.72 -1.50 3.08
CA CYS A 107 1.11 -2.39 2.10
C CYS A 107 1.70 -2.10 0.73
N PHE A 108 2.02 -3.13 -0.04
CA PHE A 108 2.51 -2.98 -1.40
C PHE A 108 1.37 -2.92 -2.40
N CYS A 109 1.55 -2.06 -3.40
CA CYS A 109 0.73 -1.96 -4.57
C CYS A 109 0.70 -3.29 -5.33
N SER A 110 -0.48 -3.86 -5.47
CA SER A 110 -0.72 -5.13 -6.16
C SER A 110 -0.29 -5.11 -7.63
N ILE A 111 -0.37 -3.95 -8.29
CA ILE A 111 0.06 -3.80 -9.68
C ILE A 111 1.57 -3.98 -9.79
N HIS A 112 2.34 -3.32 -8.91
CA HIS A 112 3.79 -3.46 -8.88
C HIS A 112 4.21 -4.87 -8.45
N LEU A 113 3.54 -5.42 -7.44
CA LEU A 113 3.75 -6.80 -7.01
C LEU A 113 3.48 -7.81 -8.12
N ALA A 114 2.41 -7.63 -8.88
CA ALA A 114 2.06 -8.49 -10.01
C ALA A 114 3.09 -8.42 -11.13
N ARG A 115 3.65 -7.23 -11.43
CA ARG A 115 4.73 -7.05 -12.41
C ARG A 115 6.03 -7.70 -11.97
N ASP A 116 6.39 -7.56 -10.70
CA ASP A 116 7.56 -8.24 -10.13
C ASP A 116 7.39 -9.76 -10.19
N ALA A 117 6.21 -10.26 -9.80
CA ALA A 117 5.87 -11.67 -9.87
C ALA A 117 5.88 -12.19 -11.31
N GLU A 118 5.38 -11.42 -12.28
CA GLU A 118 5.45 -11.75 -13.72
C GLU A 118 6.89 -11.90 -14.20
N THR A 119 7.78 -11.02 -13.75
CA THR A 119 9.20 -11.08 -14.11
C THR A 119 9.86 -12.37 -13.59
N LYS A 120 9.39 -12.92 -12.47
CA LYS A 120 9.92 -14.15 -11.86
C LYS A 120 9.20 -15.42 -12.32
N GLY A 121 7.90 -15.33 -12.61
CA GLY A 121 7.00 -16.46 -12.74
C GLY A 121 6.16 -16.50 -14.02
N GLY A 122 6.27 -15.50 -14.89
CA GLY A 122 5.58 -15.41 -16.19
C GLY A 122 4.20 -14.74 -16.14
N LYS A 123 3.70 -14.32 -17.31
CA LYS A 123 2.49 -13.47 -17.47
C LYS A 123 1.23 -13.96 -16.76
N LYS A 124 1.03 -15.29 -16.68
CA LYS A 124 -0.19 -15.88 -16.11
C LYS A 124 -0.33 -15.60 -14.61
N ILE A 125 0.77 -15.35 -13.89
CA ILE A 125 0.73 -15.11 -12.44
C ILE A 125 0.20 -13.72 -12.08
N ALA A 126 0.44 -12.70 -12.91
CA ALA A 126 0.11 -11.31 -12.60
C ALA A 126 -1.38 -11.12 -12.27
N LYS A 127 -2.25 -11.74 -13.07
CA LYS A 127 -3.71 -11.68 -12.87
C LYS A 127 -4.14 -12.35 -11.57
N LEU A 128 -3.50 -13.47 -11.21
CA LEU A 128 -3.79 -14.19 -9.98
C LEU A 128 -3.34 -13.40 -8.76
N VAL A 129 -2.16 -12.76 -8.82
CA VAL A 129 -1.65 -11.88 -7.74
C VAL A 129 -2.60 -10.73 -7.48
N HIS A 130 -3.05 -10.04 -8.54
CA HIS A 130 -4.00 -8.94 -8.38
C HIS A 130 -5.32 -9.42 -7.77
N SER A 131 -5.87 -10.54 -8.27
CA SER A 131 -7.12 -11.11 -7.73
C SER A 131 -6.99 -11.51 -6.25
N LEU A 132 -5.87 -12.11 -5.88
CA LEU A 132 -5.55 -12.51 -4.51
C LEU A 132 -5.39 -11.30 -3.58
N SER A 133 -4.76 -10.22 -4.06
CA SER A 133 -4.61 -9.00 -3.28
C SER A 133 -5.92 -8.25 -3.05
N ALA A 134 -6.89 -8.36 -3.97
CA ALA A 134 -8.13 -7.59 -3.97
C ALA A 134 -9.34 -8.33 -3.35
N THR A 135 -9.24 -9.65 -3.16
CA THR A 135 -10.35 -10.44 -2.64
C THR A 135 -10.54 -10.25 -1.12
N PHE A 136 -11.80 -10.31 -0.69
CA PHE A 136 -12.18 -10.43 0.73
C PHE A 136 -12.61 -11.84 1.10
N SER A 137 -12.71 -12.75 0.12
CA SER A 137 -13.15 -14.13 0.33
C SER A 137 -11.95 -15.01 0.61
N GLY A 138 -11.88 -15.60 1.81
CA GLY A 138 -10.86 -16.59 2.14
C GLY A 138 -10.90 -17.82 1.22
N TYR A 139 -12.08 -18.17 0.68
CA TYR A 139 -12.20 -19.22 -0.33
C TYR A 139 -11.50 -18.83 -1.64
N GLU A 140 -11.78 -17.63 -2.18
CA GLU A 140 -11.13 -17.16 -3.40
C GLU A 140 -9.64 -16.89 -3.20
N SER A 141 -9.21 -16.45 -2.01
CA SER A 141 -7.79 -16.33 -1.66
C SER A 141 -7.09 -17.68 -1.79
N ARG A 142 -7.58 -18.73 -1.09
CA ARG A 142 -7.02 -20.08 -1.17
C ARG A 142 -7.02 -20.64 -2.59
N ARG A 143 -8.08 -20.39 -3.36
CA ARG A 143 -8.19 -20.80 -4.77
C ARG A 143 -7.12 -20.12 -5.64
N CYS A 144 -6.96 -18.80 -5.52
CA CYS A 144 -5.94 -18.07 -6.26
C CYS A 144 -4.54 -18.55 -5.87
N TRP A 145 -4.30 -18.75 -4.57
CA TRP A 145 -3.02 -19.24 -4.06
C TRP A 145 -2.65 -20.62 -4.58
N ALA A 146 -3.60 -21.56 -4.61
CA ALA A 146 -3.42 -22.88 -5.21
C ALA A 146 -3.16 -22.79 -6.72
N ALA A 147 -3.84 -21.89 -7.43
CA ALA A 147 -3.63 -21.68 -8.86
C ALA A 147 -2.23 -21.10 -9.17
N ILE A 148 -1.73 -20.18 -8.32
CA ILE A 148 -0.39 -19.61 -8.45
C ILE A 148 0.67 -20.72 -8.39
N GLU A 149 0.54 -21.66 -7.46
CA GLU A 149 1.47 -22.79 -7.32
C GLU A 149 1.52 -23.66 -8.58
N GLN A 150 0.36 -23.97 -9.14
CA GLN A 150 0.28 -24.78 -10.37
C GLN A 150 0.85 -24.06 -11.59
N VAL A 151 0.69 -22.74 -11.65
CA VAL A 151 1.16 -21.93 -12.78
C VAL A 151 2.67 -21.68 -12.71
N SER A 152 3.20 -21.38 -11.52
CA SER A 152 4.59 -21.01 -11.35
C SER A 152 5.07 -21.13 -9.90
N PRO A 153 5.75 -22.24 -9.55
CA PRO A 153 6.38 -22.40 -8.24
C PRO A 153 7.40 -21.30 -7.92
N LYS A 154 8.11 -20.79 -8.94
CA LYS A 154 9.04 -19.65 -8.79
C LYS A 154 8.34 -18.36 -8.39
N GLY A 155 7.19 -18.09 -9.02
CA GLY A 155 6.38 -16.92 -8.69
C GLY A 155 5.75 -17.04 -7.31
N ARG A 156 5.35 -18.25 -6.89
CA ARG A 156 4.93 -18.50 -5.51
C ARG A 156 6.04 -18.22 -4.50
N ALA A 157 7.22 -18.79 -4.70
CA ALA A 157 8.36 -18.58 -3.79
C ALA A 157 8.71 -17.09 -3.64
N TYR A 158 8.56 -16.31 -4.72
CA TYR A 158 8.70 -14.85 -4.65
C TYR A 158 7.63 -14.21 -3.75
N LEU A 159 6.36 -14.59 -3.86
CA LEU A 159 5.30 -14.05 -3.00
C LEU A 159 5.48 -14.47 -1.54
N GLU A 160 5.93 -15.70 -1.29
CA GLU A 160 6.24 -16.20 0.07
C GLU A 160 7.42 -15.47 0.72
N SER A 161 8.31 -14.88 -0.08
CA SER A 161 9.40 -14.04 0.44
C SER A 161 8.93 -12.70 1.01
N ILE A 162 7.65 -12.35 0.79
CA ILE A 162 7.06 -11.09 1.23
C ILE A 162 6.02 -11.40 2.31
N PRO A 163 6.07 -10.72 3.49
CA PRO A 163 5.06 -10.88 4.53
C PRO A 163 3.64 -10.70 3.96
N LYS A 164 2.75 -11.67 4.23
CA LYS A 164 1.39 -11.70 3.67
C LYS A 164 0.60 -10.44 4.03
N GLU A 165 0.83 -9.92 5.22
CA GLU A 165 0.22 -8.70 5.77
C GLU A 165 0.48 -7.47 4.92
N GLN A 166 1.54 -7.48 4.10
CA GLN A 166 1.91 -6.38 3.21
C GLN A 166 1.22 -6.46 1.85
N TRP A 167 0.64 -7.59 1.45
CA TRP A 167 0.07 -7.69 0.09
C TRP A 167 -1.23 -8.49 -0.07
N GLU A 168 -1.52 -9.43 0.83
CA GLU A 168 -2.72 -10.25 0.76
C GLU A 168 -3.95 -9.49 1.30
N GLY A 169 -5.03 -9.44 0.51
CA GLY A 169 -6.24 -8.69 0.85
C GLY A 169 -7.02 -9.28 2.04
N THR A 170 -6.84 -10.57 2.32
CA THR A 170 -7.51 -11.31 3.39
C THR A 170 -6.67 -11.46 4.66
N ALA A 171 -5.45 -10.94 4.72
CA ALA A 171 -4.56 -11.12 5.89
C ALA A 171 -5.20 -10.63 7.21
N TRP A 172 -6.05 -9.60 7.16
CA TRP A 172 -6.78 -9.07 8.32
C TRP A 172 -7.83 -10.04 8.91
N ILE A 173 -8.28 -11.03 8.13
CA ILE A 173 -9.20 -12.07 8.60
C ILE A 173 -8.46 -13.05 9.52
N GLU A 174 -7.21 -13.35 9.20
CA GLU A 174 -6.34 -14.24 9.96
C GLU A 174 -5.68 -13.52 11.14
N ASN A 175 -5.30 -12.26 10.94
CA ASN A 175 -4.74 -11.39 11.96
C ASN A 175 -5.62 -10.14 12.19
N PRO A 176 -6.45 -10.13 13.25
CA PRO A 176 -7.29 -8.98 13.61
C PRO A 176 -6.53 -7.70 13.97
N SER A 177 -5.19 -7.76 14.10
CA SER A 177 -4.34 -6.58 14.34
C SER A 177 -4.07 -5.77 13.06
N LEU A 178 -4.59 -6.18 11.91
CA LEU A 178 -4.43 -5.49 10.63
C LEU A 178 -5.75 -4.84 10.22
N PRO A 179 -5.74 -3.61 9.70
CA PRO A 179 -6.96 -3.00 9.16
C PRO A 179 -7.33 -3.65 7.81
N PRO A 180 -8.64 -3.73 7.49
CA PRO A 180 -9.08 -4.11 6.15
C PRO A 180 -8.69 -3.02 5.13
N ARG A 181 -8.40 -3.41 3.89
CA ARG A 181 -7.93 -2.47 2.85
C ARG A 181 -9.06 -1.84 2.03
N PHE A 182 -10.32 -2.15 2.31
CA PHE A 182 -11.50 -1.60 1.64
C PHE A 182 -11.44 -1.67 0.10
N GLY A 183 -10.78 -2.70 -0.45
CA GLY A 183 -10.62 -2.93 -1.89
C GLY A 183 -9.55 -2.05 -2.55
N ILE A 184 -8.86 -1.22 -1.78
CA ILE A 184 -7.78 -0.37 -2.25
C ILE A 184 -6.50 -1.21 -2.16
N VAL A 185 -5.91 -1.48 -3.32
CA VAL A 185 -4.72 -2.36 -3.45
C VAL A 185 -3.69 -1.79 -4.41
N THR A 186 -3.82 -0.52 -4.79
CA THR A 186 -2.99 0.16 -5.78
C THR A 186 -2.70 1.59 -5.34
N THR A 187 -1.54 2.11 -5.71
CA THR A 187 -1.17 3.52 -5.49
C THR A 187 -1.94 4.45 -6.41
N ASN A 188 -2.16 4.04 -7.66
CA ASN A 188 -3.07 4.73 -8.57
C ASN A 188 -4.52 4.36 -8.22
N MET A 189 -5.16 5.19 -7.40
CA MET A 189 -6.50 4.96 -6.86
C MET A 189 -7.64 5.31 -7.83
N SER A 190 -7.32 5.70 -9.07
CA SER A 190 -8.25 6.05 -10.16
C SER A 190 -9.33 5.02 -10.38
#